data_AF-A0AAD4ZRM0-F1
#
_entry.id   AF-A0AAD4ZRM0-F1
#
_cell.length_a   1.000
_cell.length_b   1.000
_cell.length_c   1.000
_cell.angle_alpha   90.00
_cell.angle_beta   90.00
_cell.angle_gamma   90.00
#
_symmetry.space_group_name_H-M   'P 1'
#
loop_
_entity.id
_entity.type
_entity.pdbx_description
1 polymer ?
#
loop_
_entity_poly.entity_id
_entity_poly.type
_entity_poly.pdbx_seq_one_letter_code
_entity_poly.pdbx_strand_id
1 'polypeptide(L)'
;MGRPMNLSHDILPKVQPHIHSWTKIYGKNFLQWYGSQAQLVIGEPELCKEILNNKHRAYSKRGASSLSSVKTMLVRSKKHEGKEIEVFEEFRLLTSEVVSRTAFGSSYLEGKNLFEMLMKLYFLIFKNLFKYRFPGISLLKPKDEVESKKLEKGIREGILEIVKKREEKAIMIGETDSFGSDFLKGSS
;
A
#
# COMPACT_ATOMS: atom_id res chain seq x y z
N MET A 1 17.06 -25.01 10.86
CA MET A 1 16.45 -25.12 9.52
C MET A 1 14.93 -25.16 9.68
N GLY A 2 14.20 -24.26 9.02
CA GLY A 2 12.72 -24.25 9.06
C GLY A 2 12.15 -25.41 8.27
N ARG A 3 11.02 -25.97 8.70
CA ARG A 3 10.32 -27.03 7.95
C ARG A 3 9.93 -26.51 6.55
N PRO A 4 10.12 -27.31 5.48
CA PRO A 4 9.67 -26.94 4.15
C PRO A 4 8.15 -26.70 4.16
N MET A 5 7.73 -25.60 3.55
CA MET A 5 6.35 -25.17 3.57
C MET A 5 5.52 -26.02 2.60
N ASN A 6 4.47 -26.68 3.09
CA ASN A 6 3.50 -27.33 2.22
C ASN A 6 2.74 -26.27 1.40
N LEU A 7 2.81 -26.37 0.07
CA LEU A 7 2.22 -25.44 -0.89
C LEU A 7 0.71 -25.71 -0.98
N SER A 8 -0.06 -25.02 -0.15
CA SER A 8 -1.53 -25.00 -0.20
C SER A 8 -2.01 -23.63 -0.67
N HIS A 9 -3.06 -23.62 -1.50
CA HIS A 9 -3.77 -22.38 -1.88
C HIS A 9 -4.55 -21.79 -0.69
N ASP A 10 -4.83 -22.58 0.36
CA ASP A 10 -5.40 -22.09 1.61
C ASP A 10 -4.32 -21.53 2.53
N ILE A 11 -4.00 -20.25 2.33
CA ILE A 11 -2.97 -19.53 3.09
C ILE A 11 -3.53 -18.80 4.32
N LEU A 12 -4.86 -18.65 4.42
CA LEU A 12 -5.51 -17.88 5.49
C LEU A 12 -5.10 -18.36 6.90
N PRO A 13 -5.01 -19.67 7.19
CA PRO A 13 -4.57 -20.15 8.50
C PRO A 13 -3.15 -19.73 8.86
N LYS A 14 -2.30 -19.48 7.85
CA LYS A 14 -0.89 -19.11 8.03
C LYS A 14 -0.71 -17.61 8.13
N VAL A 15 -1.40 -16.85 7.28
CA VAL A 15 -1.26 -15.39 7.20
C VAL A 15 -2.11 -14.68 8.27
N GLN A 16 -3.29 -15.20 8.58
CA GLN A 16 -4.22 -14.65 9.55
C GLN A 16 -4.81 -15.76 10.45
N PRO A 17 -3.99 -16.39 11.30
CA PRO A 17 -4.42 -17.51 12.13
C PRO A 17 -5.60 -17.16 13.06
N HIS A 18 -5.68 -15.91 13.53
CA HIS A 18 -6.77 -15.41 14.37
C HIS A 18 -8.09 -15.34 13.61
N ILE A 19 -8.10 -14.77 12.39
CA ILE A 19 -9.29 -14.73 11.52
C ILE A 19 -9.76 -16.14 11.16
N HIS A 20 -8.82 -17.03 10.83
CA HIS A 20 -9.15 -18.44 10.56
C HIS A 20 -9.84 -19.11 11.75
N SER A 21 -9.35 -18.85 12.96
CA SER A 21 -9.91 -19.41 14.19
C SER A 21 -11.30 -18.82 14.49
N TRP A 22 -11.46 -17.51 14.38
CA TRP A 22 -12.75 -16.83 14.58
C TRP A 22 -13.80 -17.24 13.57
N THR A 23 -13.40 -17.48 12.32
CA THR A 23 -14.32 -17.98 11.27
C THR A 23 -14.93 -19.33 11.66
N LYS A 24 -14.17 -20.19 12.36
CA LYS A 24 -14.66 -21.49 12.85
C LYS A 24 -15.60 -21.36 14.05
N ILE A 25 -15.43 -20.33 14.88
CA ILE A 25 -16.18 -20.15 16.13
C ILE A 25 -17.46 -19.36 15.88
N TYR A 26 -17.36 -18.26 15.15
CA TYR A 26 -18.42 -17.27 14.97
C TYR A 26 -19.09 -17.33 13.59
N GLY A 27 -18.54 -18.12 12.67
CA GLY A 27 -18.98 -18.19 11.28
C GLY A 27 -18.26 -17.18 10.37
N LYS A 28 -18.69 -17.11 9.11
CA LYS A 28 -18.05 -16.29 8.07
C LYS A 28 -18.19 -14.78 8.28
N ASN A 29 -19.19 -14.38 9.08
CA ASN A 29 -19.43 -13.00 9.47
C ASN A 29 -19.27 -12.85 10.96
N PHE A 30 -18.41 -11.91 11.34
CA PHE A 30 -18.20 -11.61 12.74
C PHE A 30 -17.75 -10.17 12.92
N LEU A 31 -18.01 -9.64 14.11
CA LEU A 31 -17.52 -8.33 14.50
C LEU A 31 -16.12 -8.50 15.12
N GLN A 32 -15.16 -7.74 14.64
CA GLN A 32 -13.85 -7.63 15.27
C GLN A 32 -13.60 -6.20 15.73
N TRP A 33 -12.75 -6.06 16.74
CA TRP A 33 -12.33 -4.75 17.23
C TRP A 33 -10.93 -4.43 16.74
N TYR A 34 -10.81 -3.27 16.11
CA TYR A 34 -9.55 -2.67 15.73
C TYR A 34 -9.31 -1.43 16.60
N GLY A 35 -8.68 -1.62 17.75
CA GLY A 35 -8.62 -0.58 18.79
C GLY A 35 -10.03 -0.21 19.28
N SER A 36 -10.40 1.06 19.17
CA SER A 36 -11.75 1.56 19.51
C SER A 36 -12.76 1.46 18.37
N GLN A 37 -12.36 0.95 17.19
CA GLN A 37 -13.23 0.85 16.03
C GLN A 37 -13.74 -0.58 15.87
N ALA A 38 -15.06 -0.76 15.89
CA ALA A 38 -15.69 -2.01 15.50
C ALA A 38 -15.65 -2.14 13.97
N GLN A 39 -15.26 -3.31 13.48
CA GLN A 39 -15.21 -3.66 12.07
C GLN A 39 -16.02 -4.93 11.84
N LEU A 40 -16.97 -4.87 10.90
CA LEU A 40 -17.71 -6.05 10.47
C LEU A 40 -16.90 -6.77 9.39
N VAL A 41 -16.50 -8.01 9.68
CA VAL A 41 -15.87 -8.91 8.70
C VAL A 41 -17.00 -9.63 7.96
N ILE A 42 -16.95 -9.58 6.63
CA ILE A 42 -17.93 -10.22 5.76
C ILE A 42 -17.22 -11.27 4.90
N GLY A 43 -17.64 -12.53 5.04
CA GLY A 43 -17.02 -13.67 4.38
C GLY A 43 -17.89 -14.36 3.32
N GLU A 44 -19.18 -14.02 3.18
CA GLU A 44 -20.00 -14.58 2.11
C GLU A 44 -19.73 -13.92 0.76
N PRO A 45 -19.42 -14.70 -0.29
CA PRO A 45 -19.11 -14.18 -1.61
C PRO A 45 -20.18 -13.26 -2.19
N GLU A 46 -21.47 -13.55 -1.94
CA GLU A 46 -22.57 -12.74 -2.48
C GLU A 46 -22.65 -11.36 -1.85
N LEU A 47 -22.47 -11.25 -0.53
CA LEU A 47 -22.40 -9.96 0.16
C LEU A 47 -21.13 -9.18 -0.22
N CYS A 48 -19.98 -9.87 -0.32
CA CYS A 48 -18.76 -9.24 -0.82
C CYS A 48 -18.95 -8.66 -2.23
N LYS A 49 -19.57 -9.42 -3.15
CA LYS A 49 -19.88 -8.94 -4.51
C LYS A 49 -20.78 -7.70 -4.47
N GLU A 50 -21.82 -7.72 -3.65
CA GLU A 50 -22.76 -6.58 -3.54
C GLU A 50 -22.06 -5.31 -3.05
N ILE A 51 -21.29 -5.42 -1.97
CA ILE A 51 -20.51 -4.32 -1.39
C ILE A 51 -19.49 -3.79 -2.40
N LEU A 52 -18.80 -4.66 -3.13
CA LEU A 52 -17.83 -4.28 -4.14
C LEU A 52 -18.48 -3.64 -5.38
N ASN A 53 -19.69 -4.06 -5.74
CA ASN A 53 -20.45 -3.48 -6.85
C ASN A 53 -20.85 -2.03 -6.51
N ASN A 54 -21.04 -1.70 -5.23
CA ASN A 54 -21.16 -0.34 -4.67
C ASN A 54 -22.03 0.63 -5.50
N LYS A 55 -23.15 0.12 -6.04
CA LYS A 55 -24.00 0.86 -6.99
C LYS A 55 -24.54 2.17 -6.38
N HIS A 56 -24.71 2.20 -5.07
CA HIS A 56 -25.25 3.33 -4.32
C HIS A 56 -24.17 4.19 -3.63
N ARG A 57 -22.87 3.94 -3.88
CA ARG A 57 -21.73 4.60 -3.20
C ARG A 57 -21.81 4.57 -1.67
N ALA A 58 -22.52 3.61 -1.10
CA ALA A 58 -22.69 3.46 0.35
C ALA A 58 -21.36 3.09 1.04
N TYR A 59 -20.37 2.57 0.30
CA TYR A 59 -19.08 2.14 0.84
C TYR A 59 -17.91 2.91 0.21
N SER A 60 -16.98 3.42 1.01
CA SER A 60 -15.81 4.13 0.50
C SER A 60 -14.73 3.13 0.04
N LYS A 61 -14.32 3.17 -1.24
CA LYS A 61 -13.30 2.28 -1.82
C LYS A 61 -11.91 2.87 -1.62
N ARG A 62 -10.95 2.06 -1.13
CA ARG A 62 -9.51 2.35 -1.33
C ARG A 62 -9.07 1.73 -2.65
N GLY A 63 -8.54 2.56 -3.55
CA GLY A 63 -8.20 2.16 -4.92
C GLY A 63 -7.13 1.08 -4.96
N ALA A 64 -7.30 0.10 -5.86
CA ALA A 64 -6.30 -0.89 -6.20
C ALA A 64 -5.87 -0.69 -7.67
N SER A 65 -4.56 -0.63 -7.91
CA SER A 65 -3.91 -0.69 -9.22
C SER A 65 -2.77 -1.73 -9.13
N SER A 66 -2.27 -2.44 -10.14
CA SER A 66 -2.48 -2.51 -11.59
C SER A 66 -2.00 -3.89 -12.06
N LEU A 67 -2.71 -4.54 -13.00
CA LEU A 67 -2.36 -5.84 -13.60
C LEU A 67 -1.13 -5.81 -14.54
N SER A 68 -0.68 -4.62 -14.96
CA SER A 68 0.42 -4.46 -15.93
C SER A 68 1.79 -4.86 -15.36
N SER A 69 2.06 -4.53 -14.09
CA SER A 69 3.34 -4.83 -13.43
C SER A 69 3.60 -6.33 -13.30
N VAL A 70 2.55 -7.13 -13.07
CA VAL A 70 2.64 -8.59 -12.94
C VAL A 70 3.14 -9.24 -14.23
N LYS A 71 2.70 -8.76 -15.39
CA LYS A 71 3.15 -9.28 -16.70
C LYS A 71 4.64 -9.03 -16.93
N THR A 72 5.12 -7.83 -16.58
CA THR A 72 6.55 -7.48 -16.70
C THR A 72 7.42 -8.32 -15.77
N MET A 73 6.94 -8.66 -14.57
CA MET A 73 7.64 -9.56 -13.64
C MET A 73 7.80 -10.96 -14.20
N LEU A 74 6.74 -11.53 -14.78
CA LEU A 74 6.81 -12.87 -15.37
C LEU A 74 7.85 -12.95 -16.49
N VAL A 75 8.02 -11.87 -17.26
CA VAL A 75 9.06 -11.80 -18.31
C VAL A 75 10.47 -11.72 -17.73
N ARG A 76 10.68 -10.98 -16.63
CA ARG A 76 12.01 -10.83 -15.99
C ARG A 76 12.42 -12.05 -15.16
N SER A 77 11.47 -12.70 -14.48
CA SER A 77 11.69 -13.91 -13.69
C SER A 77 12.23 -15.08 -14.53
N LYS A 78 11.86 -15.15 -15.82
CA LYS A 78 12.45 -16.11 -16.77
C LYS A 78 13.98 -15.98 -16.95
N LYS A 79 14.60 -14.84 -16.59
CA LYS A 79 16.06 -14.66 -16.63
C LYS A 79 16.79 -15.27 -15.42
N HIS A 80 16.06 -15.73 -14.41
CA HIS A 80 16.59 -16.26 -13.17
C HIS A 80 16.24 -17.75 -12.99
N GLU A 81 16.00 -18.46 -14.10
CA GLU A 81 15.64 -19.88 -14.08
C GLU A 81 16.69 -20.70 -13.29
N GLY A 82 16.25 -21.38 -12.23
CA GLY A 82 17.11 -22.18 -11.35
C GLY A 82 17.85 -21.43 -10.24
N LYS A 83 17.60 -20.12 -10.03
CA LYS A 83 18.19 -19.36 -8.91
C LYS A 83 17.13 -19.04 -7.84
N GLU A 84 17.52 -19.11 -6.57
CA GLU A 84 16.69 -18.62 -5.46
C GLU A 84 16.68 -17.10 -5.47
N ILE A 85 15.49 -16.50 -5.38
CA ILE A 85 15.27 -15.06 -5.50
C ILE A 85 14.42 -14.59 -4.33
N GLU A 86 14.77 -13.46 -3.73
CA GLU A 86 13.90 -12.73 -2.81
C GLU A 86 12.82 -11.98 -3.62
N VAL A 87 11.69 -12.65 -3.87
CA VAL A 87 10.57 -12.12 -4.69
C VAL A 87 10.02 -10.79 -4.16
N PHE A 88 10.05 -10.58 -2.84
CA PHE A 88 9.57 -9.36 -2.22
C PHE A 88 10.39 -8.13 -2.64
N GLU A 89 11.71 -8.25 -2.67
CA GLU A 89 12.60 -7.15 -3.03
C GLU A 89 12.51 -6.81 -4.51
N GLU A 90 12.41 -7.81 -5.39
CA GLU A 90 12.16 -7.57 -6.81
C GLU A 90 10.82 -6.89 -7.06
N PHE A 91 9.76 -7.33 -6.36
CA PHE A 91 8.45 -6.72 -6.44
C PHE A 91 8.48 -5.27 -5.97
N ARG A 92 9.16 -5.00 -4.85
CA ARG A 92 9.33 -3.65 -4.30
C ARG A 92 10.04 -2.73 -5.29
N LEU A 93 11.17 -3.16 -5.85
CA LEU A 93 11.95 -2.37 -6.80
C LEU A 93 11.17 -2.06 -8.08
N LEU A 94 10.49 -3.06 -8.65
CA LEU A 94 9.70 -2.85 -9.86
C LEU A 94 8.49 -1.96 -9.60
N THR A 95 7.77 -2.18 -8.50
CA THR A 95 6.60 -1.37 -8.15
C THR A 95 7.00 0.08 -7.93
N SER A 96 8.12 0.32 -7.24
CA SER A 96 8.72 1.64 -7.08
C SER A 96 9.01 2.27 -8.45
N GLU A 97 9.70 1.58 -9.36
CA GLU A 97 10.00 2.11 -10.69
C GLU A 97 8.73 2.43 -11.51
N VAL A 98 7.77 1.51 -11.55
CA VAL A 98 6.53 1.69 -12.32
C VAL A 98 5.73 2.86 -11.76
N VAL A 99 5.40 2.85 -10.46
CA VAL A 99 4.62 3.91 -9.82
C VAL A 99 5.34 5.25 -9.96
N SER A 100 6.65 5.30 -9.72
CA SER A 100 7.39 6.55 -9.79
C SER A 100 7.41 7.15 -11.20
N ARG A 101 7.59 6.32 -12.25
CA ARG A 101 7.51 6.80 -13.65
C ARG A 101 6.10 7.19 -14.05
N THR A 102 5.09 6.43 -13.64
CA THR A 102 3.70 6.72 -14.05
C THR A 102 3.08 7.90 -13.29
N ALA A 103 3.45 8.09 -12.02
CA ALA A 103 2.87 9.12 -11.17
C ALA A 103 3.65 10.43 -11.17
N PHE A 104 4.98 10.37 -11.32
CA PHE A 104 5.84 11.55 -11.26
C PHE A 104 6.57 11.84 -12.56
N GLY A 105 6.40 11.04 -13.62
CA GLY A 105 6.88 11.33 -14.97
C GLY A 105 8.35 11.74 -15.02
N SER A 106 8.62 13.00 -15.39
CA SER A 106 9.99 13.55 -15.45
C SER A 106 10.70 13.65 -14.09
N SER A 107 9.96 13.58 -12.99
CA SER A 107 10.45 13.61 -11.60
C SER A 107 10.46 12.21 -10.97
N TYR A 108 10.62 11.15 -11.79
CA TYR A 108 10.54 9.77 -11.30
C TYR A 108 11.64 9.40 -10.30
N LEU A 109 12.81 10.06 -10.33
CA LEU A 109 13.88 9.80 -9.36
C LEU A 109 13.49 10.30 -7.96
N GLU A 110 12.95 11.52 -7.89
CA GLU A 110 12.36 12.09 -6.68
C GLU A 110 11.15 11.26 -6.21
N GLY A 111 10.31 10.84 -7.16
CA GLY A 111 9.20 9.92 -6.92
C GLY A 111 9.63 8.56 -6.34
N LYS A 112 10.81 8.05 -6.70
CA LYS A 112 11.37 6.81 -6.16
C LYS A 112 11.71 6.95 -4.69
N ASN A 113 12.30 8.09 -4.31
CA ASN A 113 12.59 8.40 -2.92
C ASN A 113 11.31 8.53 -2.08
N LEU A 114 10.28 9.20 -2.62
CA LEU A 114 8.96 9.29 -1.97
C LEU A 114 8.32 7.91 -1.76
N PHE A 115 8.43 7.02 -2.75
CA PHE A 115 7.95 5.64 -2.61
C PHE A 115 8.65 4.88 -1.48
N GLU A 116 9.97 5.01 -1.34
CA GLU A 116 10.71 4.41 -0.22
C GLU A 116 10.27 4.94 1.14
N MET A 117 10.02 6.25 1.25
CA MET A 117 9.47 6.84 2.47
C MET A 117 8.07 6.32 2.79
N LEU A 118 7.21 6.16 1.77
CA LEU A 118 5.88 5.55 1.90
C LEU A 118 5.96 4.09 2.36
N MET A 119 6.89 3.30 1.82
CA MET A 119 7.09 1.90 2.23
C MET A 119 7.52 1.79 3.70
N LYS A 120 8.42 2.67 4.15
CA LYS A 120 8.81 2.75 5.57
C LYS A 120 7.62 3.12 6.46
N LEU A 121 6.81 4.09 6.04
CA LEU A 121 5.61 4.49 6.77
C LEU A 121 4.60 3.34 6.85
N TYR A 122 4.37 2.63 5.75
CA TYR A 122 3.49 1.46 5.70
C TYR A 122 3.97 0.34 6.61
N PHE A 123 5.27 0.05 6.62
CA PHE A 123 5.86 -0.93 7.53
C PHE A 123 5.62 -0.57 9.01
N LEU A 124 5.80 0.70 9.39
CA LEU A 124 5.51 1.17 10.74
C LEU A 124 4.03 1.04 11.09
N ILE A 125 3.13 1.36 10.14
CA ILE A 125 1.69 1.16 10.33
C ILE A 125 1.38 -0.32 10.57
N PHE A 126 1.90 -1.22 9.72
CA PHE A 126 1.66 -2.68 9.84
C PHE A 126 2.21 -3.27 11.13
N LYS A 127 3.41 -2.87 11.54
CA LYS A 127 4.03 -3.29 12.81
C LYS A 127 3.21 -2.86 14.02
N ASN A 128 2.53 -1.71 13.94
CA ASN A 128 1.68 -1.20 15.01
C ASN A 128 0.22 -1.64 14.88
N LEU A 129 -0.21 -2.12 13.70
CA LEU A 129 -1.57 -2.55 13.39
C LEU A 129 -2.05 -3.65 14.36
N PHE A 130 -1.14 -4.53 14.74
CA PHE A 130 -1.41 -5.66 15.64
C PHE A 130 -0.96 -5.42 17.10
N LYS A 131 -0.48 -4.22 17.45
CA LYS A 131 -0.22 -3.89 18.86
C LYS A 131 -1.54 -3.51 19.53
N TYR A 132 -1.98 -4.33 20.48
CA TYR A 132 -3.21 -4.12 21.25
C TYR A 132 -3.23 -2.74 21.91
N ARG A 133 -4.24 -1.93 21.55
CA ARG A 133 -4.51 -0.63 22.17
C ARG A 133 -5.86 -0.72 22.88
N PHE A 134 -5.85 -1.17 24.14
CA PHE A 134 -7.03 -1.15 25.00
C PHE A 134 -7.24 0.28 25.57
N PRO A 135 -8.50 0.75 25.70
CA PRO A 135 -8.80 2.00 26.39
C PRO A 135 -8.26 1.94 27.84
N GLY A 136 -7.48 2.94 28.25
CA GLY A 136 -6.95 3.05 29.63
C GLY A 136 -5.49 2.66 29.86
N ILE A 137 -4.80 2.04 28.89
CA ILE A 137 -3.38 1.62 29.01
C ILE A 137 -2.44 2.31 28.01
N SER A 138 -2.73 3.56 27.65
CA SER A 138 -1.96 4.31 26.66
C SER A 138 -0.73 5.00 27.28
N LEU A 139 0.26 4.23 27.76
CA LEU A 139 1.40 4.81 28.49
C LEU A 139 2.73 4.95 27.74
N LEU A 140 2.81 4.70 26.43
CA LEU A 140 4.02 5.01 25.65
C LEU A 140 3.64 5.51 24.26
N LYS A 141 3.96 6.77 23.95
CA LYS A 141 4.06 7.23 22.55
C LYS A 141 5.27 6.51 21.94
N PRO A 142 5.08 5.49 21.09
CA PRO A 142 6.18 4.65 20.65
C PRO A 142 7.17 5.48 19.81
N LYS A 143 8.46 5.13 19.81
CA LYS A 143 9.45 5.68 18.86
C LYS A 143 8.94 5.65 17.41
N ASP A 144 8.18 4.61 17.08
CA ASP A 144 7.51 4.40 15.80
C ASP A 144 6.54 5.58 15.42
N GLU A 145 5.90 6.25 16.39
CA GLU A 145 5.00 7.40 16.13
C GLU A 145 5.76 8.68 15.76
N VAL A 146 6.93 8.88 16.37
CA VAL A 146 7.80 10.02 16.02
C VAL A 146 8.38 9.82 14.62
N GLU A 147 8.83 8.59 14.32
CA GLU A 147 9.34 8.23 13.01
C GLU A 147 8.26 8.31 11.92
N SER A 148 7.03 7.84 12.20
CA SER A 148 5.92 7.96 11.25
C SER A 148 5.58 9.41 10.93
N LYS A 149 5.54 10.30 11.94
CA LYS A 149 5.31 11.74 11.74
C LYS A 149 6.40 12.40 10.91
N LYS A 150 7.67 12.02 11.12
CA LYS A 150 8.79 12.52 10.32
C LYS A 150 8.68 12.07 8.87
N LEU A 151 8.35 10.80 8.63
CA LEU A 151 8.15 10.25 7.29
C LEU A 151 6.97 10.93 6.58
N GLU A 152 5.83 11.06 7.25
CA GLU A 152 4.65 11.75 6.70
C GLU A 152 4.97 13.19 6.31
N LYS A 153 5.64 13.94 7.20
CA LYS A 153 6.08 15.30 6.92
C LYS A 153 7.00 15.37 5.69
N GLY A 154 8.01 14.51 5.62
CA GLY A 154 8.95 14.53 4.51
C GLY A 154 8.33 14.10 3.18
N ILE A 155 7.36 13.17 3.19
CA ILE A 155 6.59 12.82 1.98
C ILE A 155 5.81 14.04 1.49
N ARG A 156 5.12 14.74 2.40
CA ARG A 156 4.35 15.94 2.07
C ARG A 156 5.24 17.04 1.49
N GLU A 157 6.37 17.31 2.12
CA GLU A 157 7.34 18.32 1.67
C GLU A 157 7.92 17.96 0.30
N GLY A 158 8.31 16.70 0.07
CA GLY A 158 8.86 16.28 -1.22
C GLY A 158 7.84 16.33 -2.37
N ILE A 159 6.56 16.03 -2.12
CA ILE A 159 5.50 16.23 -3.13
C ILE A 159 5.36 17.72 -3.48
N LEU A 160 5.33 18.60 -2.47
CA LEU A 160 5.24 20.05 -2.69
C LEU A 160 6.43 20.58 -3.46
N GLU A 161 7.64 20.08 -3.20
CA GLU A 161 8.85 20.44 -3.93
C GLU A 161 8.76 20.05 -5.42
N ILE A 162 8.26 18.84 -5.73
CA ILE A 162 8.04 18.40 -7.11
C ILE A 162 7.03 19.32 -7.82
N VAL A 163 5.93 19.67 -7.16
CA VAL A 163 4.90 20.57 -7.72
C VAL A 163 5.51 21.95 -7.99
N LYS A 164 6.18 22.54 -6.99
CA LYS A 164 6.79 23.86 -7.12
C LYS A 164 7.83 23.93 -8.26
N LYS A 165 8.69 22.91 -8.36
CA LYS A 165 9.70 22.80 -9.45
C LYS A 165 9.03 22.78 -10.83
N ARG A 166 7.83 22.22 -10.95
CA ARG A 166 7.07 22.20 -12.21
C ARG A 166 6.43 23.55 -12.52
N GLU A 167 5.84 24.22 -11.52
CA GLU A 167 5.29 25.57 -11.66
C GLU A 167 6.35 26.56 -12.11
N GLU A 168 7.52 26.57 -11.47
CA GLU A 168 8.66 27.43 -11.84
C GLU A 168 9.11 27.15 -13.28
N LYS A 169 9.20 25.88 -13.68
CA LYS A 169 9.58 25.49 -15.04
C LYS A 169 8.55 25.93 -16.09
N ALA A 170 7.25 25.83 -15.79
CA ALA A 170 6.19 26.28 -16.69
C ALA A 170 6.23 27.82 -16.89
N ILE A 171 6.45 28.57 -15.81
CA ILE A 171 6.59 30.03 -15.87
C ILE A 171 7.81 30.44 -16.74
N MET A 172 8.92 29.72 -16.63
CA MET A 172 10.15 30.02 -17.38
C MET A 172 10.06 29.69 -18.88
N ILE A 173 9.26 28.70 -19.27
CA ILE A 173 9.15 28.22 -20.67
C ILE A 173 7.99 28.90 -21.42
N GLY A 174 7.05 29.53 -20.71
CA GLY A 174 5.89 30.21 -21.31
C GLY A 174 4.81 29.25 -21.82
N GLU A 175 4.93 27.96 -21.54
CA GLU A 175 3.98 26.92 -21.91
C GLU A 175 3.11 26.53 -20.71
N THR A 176 1.80 26.80 -20.79
CA THR A 176 0.80 26.37 -19.79
C THR A 176 0.56 24.86 -19.79
N ASP A 177 1.02 24.16 -20.83
CA ASP A 177 0.71 22.74 -21.09
C ASP A 177 1.84 21.77 -20.67
N SER A 178 2.92 22.24 -20.03
CA SER A 178 4.08 21.38 -19.70
C SER A 178 3.88 20.44 -18.51
N PHE A 179 2.71 20.49 -17.84
CA PHE A 179 2.32 19.49 -16.85
C PHE A 179 2.03 18.18 -17.59
N GLY A 180 3.03 17.30 -17.66
CA GLY A 180 2.99 16.03 -18.39
C GLY A 180 1.76 15.16 -18.10
N SER A 181 1.61 14.06 -18.83
CA SER A 181 0.43 13.18 -18.76
C SER A 181 0.33 12.32 -17.49
N ASP A 182 0.97 12.72 -16.39
CA ASP A 182 1.05 11.96 -15.14
C ASP A 182 0.04 12.41 -14.05
N PHE A 183 0.04 11.73 -12.91
CA PHE A 183 -0.94 11.91 -11.83
C PHE A 183 -0.82 13.24 -11.06
N LEU A 184 0.20 14.07 -11.32
CA LEU A 184 0.42 15.34 -10.62
C LEU A 184 0.02 16.57 -11.47
N LYS A 185 -0.95 16.44 -12.39
CA LYS A 185 -1.58 17.60 -13.01
C LYS A 185 -2.28 18.45 -11.95
N GLY A 186 -1.92 19.73 -11.87
CA GLY A 186 -2.63 20.69 -11.05
C GLY A 186 -4.10 20.77 -11.47
N SER A 187 -5.01 20.77 -10.50
CA SER A 187 -6.39 21.19 -10.72
C SER A 187 -6.37 22.69 -10.99
N SER A 188 -6.43 23.06 -12.27
CA SER A 188 -6.75 24.42 -12.74
C SER A 188 -8.14 24.84 -12.31
#